data_AF-A0A1E4IFJ1-F1
#
_entry.id   AF-A0A1E4IFJ1-F1
#
_cell.length_a   1.000
_cell.length_b   1.000
_cell.length_c   1.000
_cell.angle_alpha   90.00
_cell.angle_beta   90.00
_cell.angle_gamma   90.00
#
_symmetry.space_group_name_H-M   'P 1'
#
loop_
_entity.id
_entity.type
_entity.pdbx_description
1 polymer ?
#
loop_
_entity_poly.entity_id
_entity_poly.type
_entity_poly.pdbx_seq_one_letter_code
_entity_poly.pdbx_strand_id
1 'polypeptide(L)'
;MAVALAACSALPGTHDGTSPPDDGAGTVSAGPADRYLQQQRARAEQAQAQGRWADAALAWEVLSLLRPADGQARQQLGAVRQHIEQLRARHAAAARAAQQRGQLDTAQRAWLQVLALEPRDEAAAAALRQIEQERSGRAQLGRFSRATSPTADHPPRRTPSPKLISR
;
A
#
# COMPACT_ATOMS: atom_id res chain seq x y z
N MET A 1 -39.09 11.11 8.40
CA MET A 1 -39.45 9.78 8.92
C MET A 1 -38.42 9.45 9.99
N ALA A 2 -38.75 9.79 11.24
CA ALA A 2 -37.85 9.68 12.40
C ALA A 2 -38.30 8.48 13.22
N VAL A 3 -37.38 7.55 13.48
CA VAL A 3 -37.58 6.46 14.43
C VAL A 3 -36.62 6.73 15.58
N ALA A 4 -37.17 7.27 16.66
CA ALA A 4 -36.55 7.27 17.97
C ALA A 4 -36.94 5.96 18.66
N LEU A 5 -35.95 5.18 19.10
CA LEU A 5 -36.13 4.07 20.02
C LEU A 5 -35.28 4.34 21.26
N ALA A 6 -36.01 4.62 22.34
CA ALA A 6 -35.52 4.71 23.70
C ALA A 6 -35.46 3.31 24.35
N ALA A 7 -34.90 3.27 25.57
CA ALA A 7 -34.75 2.16 26.52
C ALA A 7 -33.46 1.34 26.32
N CYS A 8 -32.68 0.98 27.35
CA CYS A 8 -32.95 0.89 28.78
C CYS A 8 -31.67 1.15 29.59
N SER A 9 -31.79 1.96 30.63
CA SER A 9 -30.80 2.17 31.70
C SER A 9 -30.70 0.92 32.59
N ALA A 10 -29.51 0.33 32.69
CA ALA A 10 -29.18 -0.68 33.70
C ALA A 10 -28.30 -0.04 34.78
N LEU A 11 -28.83 0.05 36.00
CA LEU A 11 -28.08 0.42 37.21
C LEU A 11 -27.08 -0.70 37.58
N PRO A 12 -25.84 -0.39 37.99
CA PRO A 12 -25.04 -1.34 38.72
C PRO A 12 -25.45 -1.34 40.20
N GLY A 13 -26.01 -2.47 40.64
CA GLY A 13 -26.25 -2.76 42.05
C GLY A 13 -24.94 -2.88 42.83
N THR A 14 -24.96 -2.35 44.06
CA THR A 14 -23.97 -2.57 45.10
C THR A 14 -23.92 -4.04 45.47
N HIS A 15 -22.82 -4.71 45.20
CA HIS A 15 -22.50 -6.02 45.76
C HIS A 15 -21.52 -5.81 46.91
N ASP A 16 -22.05 -5.82 48.13
CA ASP A 16 -21.29 -6.03 49.34
C ASP A 16 -21.42 -7.52 49.67
N GLY A 17 -20.29 -8.22 49.80
CA GLY A 17 -20.30 -9.68 49.86
C GLY A 17 -18.90 -10.29 49.95
N THR A 18 -18.35 -10.26 51.16
CA THR A 18 -17.50 -11.28 51.81
C THR A 18 -16.85 -12.35 50.90
N SER A 19 -15.52 -12.27 50.75
CA SER A 19 -14.68 -13.30 50.11
C SER A 19 -14.55 -14.58 50.96
N PRO A 20 -14.74 -15.79 50.38
CA PRO A 20 -14.12 -17.03 50.84
C PRO A 20 -12.80 -17.32 50.08
N PRO A 21 -11.93 -18.23 50.58
CA PRO A 21 -10.60 -18.45 50.03
C PRO A 21 -10.63 -19.18 48.67
N ASP A 22 -9.68 -18.77 47.83
CA ASP A 22 -9.47 -19.15 46.44
C ASP A 22 -8.71 -20.48 46.33
N ASP A 23 -9.45 -21.55 46.05
CA ASP A 23 -8.91 -22.79 45.50
C ASP A 23 -9.70 -23.13 44.23
N GLY A 24 -9.23 -22.61 43.09
CA GLY A 24 -9.81 -22.94 41.81
C GLY A 24 -9.04 -22.31 40.67
N ALA A 25 -8.25 -23.11 39.97
CA ALA A 25 -7.67 -22.80 38.68
C ALA A 25 -8.78 -22.48 37.67
N GLY A 26 -9.29 -21.26 37.73
CA GLY A 26 -10.20 -20.70 36.76
C GLY A 26 -9.39 -20.26 35.56
N THR A 27 -9.62 -20.87 34.41
CA THR A 27 -9.40 -20.22 33.12
C THR A 27 -10.15 -18.89 33.14
N VAL A 28 -9.44 -17.82 33.51
CA VAL A 28 -9.96 -16.46 33.50
C VAL A 28 -10.39 -16.20 32.06
N SER A 29 -11.70 -16.09 31.83
CA SER A 29 -12.24 -15.73 30.53
C SER A 29 -11.57 -14.43 30.11
N ALA A 30 -10.74 -14.51 29.06
CA ALA A 30 -10.00 -13.37 28.53
C ALA A 30 -10.96 -12.19 28.35
N GLY A 31 -10.68 -11.09 29.05
CA GLY A 31 -11.49 -9.89 28.98
C GLY A 31 -11.54 -9.36 27.53
N PRO A 32 -12.46 -8.45 27.22
CA PRO A 32 -12.54 -7.86 25.87
C PRO A 32 -11.19 -7.25 25.42
N ALA A 33 -10.40 -6.71 26.34
CA ALA A 33 -9.05 -6.21 26.06
C ALA A 33 -8.06 -7.32 25.65
N ASP A 34 -8.04 -8.45 26.36
CA ASP A 34 -7.13 -9.57 26.05
C ASP A 34 -7.46 -10.19 24.68
N ARG A 35 -8.75 -10.30 24.33
CA ARG A 35 -9.17 -10.77 23.01
C ARG A 35 -8.71 -9.82 21.91
N TYR A 36 -8.85 -8.51 22.11
CA TYR A 36 -8.36 -7.52 21.15
C TYR A 36 -6.84 -7.63 20.95
N LEU A 37 -6.07 -7.79 22.02
CA LEU A 37 -4.62 -7.97 21.93
C LEU A 37 -4.24 -9.25 21.19
N GLN A 38 -4.93 -10.37 21.45
CA GLN A 38 -4.73 -11.61 20.70
C GLN A 38 -5.06 -11.45 19.21
N GLN A 39 -6.17 -10.78 18.89
CA GLN A 39 -6.53 -10.48 17.50
C GLN A 39 -5.49 -9.60 16.82
N GLN A 40 -4.94 -8.61 17.52
CA GLN A 40 -3.88 -7.77 16.96
C GLN A 40 -2.60 -8.55 16.71
N ARG A 41 -2.22 -9.46 17.62
CA ARG A 41 -1.06 -10.33 17.41
C ARG A 41 -1.25 -11.22 16.19
N ALA A 42 -2.41 -11.87 16.07
CA ALA A 42 -2.74 -12.69 14.91
C ALA A 42 -2.73 -11.88 13.60
N ARG A 43 -3.24 -10.65 13.62
CA ARG A 43 -3.20 -9.73 12.46
C ARG A 43 -1.76 -9.40 12.06
N ALA A 44 -0.89 -9.14 13.02
CA ALA A 44 0.51 -8.82 12.78
C ALA A 44 1.24 -10.01 12.11
N GLU A 45 1.08 -11.20 12.70
CA GLU A 45 1.68 -12.45 12.19
C GLU A 45 1.16 -12.81 10.80
N GLN A 46 -0.14 -12.68 10.57
CA GLN A 46 -0.75 -12.91 9.27
C GLN A 46 -0.25 -11.91 8.22
N ALA A 47 -0.11 -10.64 8.57
CA ALA A 47 0.44 -9.62 7.68
C ALA A 47 1.90 -9.93 7.30
N GLN A 48 2.72 -10.39 8.25
CA GLN A 48 4.09 -10.85 7.96
C GLN A 48 4.10 -12.05 7.01
N ALA A 49 3.27 -13.06 7.28
CA ALA A 49 3.17 -14.25 6.43
C ALA A 49 2.75 -13.92 4.98
N GLN A 50 1.98 -12.85 4.80
CA GLN A 50 1.53 -12.36 3.49
C GLN A 50 2.50 -11.34 2.85
N GLY A 51 3.62 -11.02 3.51
CA GLY A 51 4.56 -10.00 3.03
C GLY A 51 4.03 -8.57 3.11
N ARG A 52 2.93 -8.33 3.84
CA ARG A 52 2.35 -7.00 4.10
C ARG A 52 3.06 -6.33 5.27
N TRP A 53 4.33 -6.00 5.06
CA TRP A 53 5.23 -5.57 6.14
C TRP A 53 4.80 -4.25 6.82
N ALA A 54 4.25 -3.29 6.07
CA ALA A 54 3.72 -2.05 6.65
C ALA A 54 2.53 -2.31 7.60
N ASP A 55 1.60 -3.19 7.20
CA ASP A 55 0.47 -3.59 8.05
C ASP A 55 0.94 -4.31 9.32
N ALA A 56 1.94 -5.19 9.18
CA ALA A 56 2.56 -5.88 10.31
C ALA A 56 3.19 -4.90 11.30
N ALA A 57 3.93 -3.90 10.81
CA ALA A 57 4.56 -2.88 11.66
C ALA A 57 3.51 -2.12 12.48
N LEU A 58 2.41 -1.70 11.84
CA LEU A 58 1.31 -1.01 12.53
C LEU A 58 0.68 -1.88 13.62
N ALA A 59 0.44 -3.16 13.35
CA ALA A 59 -0.14 -4.07 14.34
C ALA A 59 0.78 -4.29 15.55
N TRP A 60 2.08 -4.49 15.32
CA TRP A 60 3.07 -4.61 16.40
C TRP A 60 3.27 -3.30 17.17
N GLU A 61 3.19 -2.16 16.50
CA GLU A 61 3.27 -0.84 17.14
C GLU A 61 2.11 -0.63 18.12
N VAL A 62 0.87 -0.92 17.69
CA VAL A 62 -0.30 -0.86 18.58
C VAL A 62 -0.10 -1.74 19.82
N LEU A 63 0.39 -2.97 19.66
CA LEU A 63 0.67 -3.86 20.80
C LEU A 63 1.74 -3.29 21.73
N SER A 64 2.81 -2.72 21.18
CA SER A 64 3.89 -2.12 21.96
C SER A 64 3.46 -0.88 22.77
N LEU A 65 2.47 -0.14 22.25
CA LEU A 65 1.89 1.03 22.93
C LEU A 65 0.90 0.62 24.02
N LEU A 66 0.09 -0.41 23.78
CA LEU A 66 -0.92 -0.88 24.73
C LEU A 66 -0.33 -1.72 25.88
N ARG A 67 0.77 -2.45 25.63
CA ARG A 67 1.49 -3.23 26.65
C ARG A 67 2.99 -2.91 26.63
N PRO A 68 3.41 -1.76 27.19
CA PRO A 68 4.82 -1.35 27.18
C PRO A 68 5.75 -2.32 27.94
N ALA A 69 5.21 -3.04 28.94
CA ALA A 69 5.94 -4.06 29.68
C ALA A 69 6.19 -5.34 28.87
N ASP A 70 5.45 -5.58 27.77
CA ASP A 70 5.70 -6.71 26.88
C ASP A 70 6.91 -6.41 25.98
N GLY A 71 8.08 -6.93 26.38
CA GLY A 71 9.30 -6.82 25.60
C GLY A 71 9.22 -7.50 24.23
N GLN A 72 8.38 -8.53 24.08
CA GLN A 72 8.25 -9.29 22.85
C GLN A 72 7.68 -8.42 21.72
N ALA A 73 6.62 -7.66 21.99
CA ALA A 73 6.01 -6.79 20.99
C ALA A 73 6.99 -5.73 20.45
N ARG A 74 7.81 -5.14 21.35
CA ARG A 74 8.86 -4.18 20.97
C ARG A 74 9.97 -4.82 20.13
N GLN A 75 10.39 -6.03 20.50
CA GLN A 75 11.38 -6.79 19.73
C GLN A 75 10.86 -7.13 18.33
N GLN A 76 9.61 -7.59 18.21
CA GLN A 76 8.98 -7.89 16.92
C GLN A 76 8.83 -6.64 16.06
N LEU A 77 8.40 -5.52 16.64
CA LEU A 77 8.35 -4.24 15.94
C LEU A 77 9.73 -3.84 15.39
N GLY A 78 10.78 -3.99 16.21
CA GLY A 78 12.16 -3.73 15.80
C GLY A 78 12.59 -4.61 14.62
N ALA A 79 12.32 -5.91 14.68
CA ALA A 79 12.64 -6.85 13.61
C ALA A 79 11.89 -6.53 12.30
N VAL A 80 10.59 -6.23 12.39
CA VAL A 80 9.77 -5.84 11.23
C VAL A 80 10.28 -4.53 10.62
N ARG A 81 10.61 -3.52 11.43
CA ARG A 81 11.17 -2.24 10.95
C ARG A 81 12.51 -2.44 10.24
N GLN A 82 13.39 -3.28 10.77
CA GLN A 82 14.64 -3.64 10.10
C GLN A 82 14.41 -4.35 8.76
N HIS A 83 13.42 -5.24 8.70
CA HIS A 83 13.07 -5.91 7.45
C HIS A 83 12.51 -4.95 6.40
N ILE A 84 11.63 -4.02 6.81
CA ILE A 84 11.12 -2.94 5.96
C ILE A 84 12.28 -2.11 5.39
N GLU A 85 13.25 -1.73 6.22
CA GLU A 85 14.42 -0.97 5.79
C GLU A 85 15.23 -1.71 4.71
N GLN A 86 15.48 -3.01 4.91
CA GLN A 86 16.20 -3.84 3.93
C GLN A 86 15.44 -3.93 2.60
N LEU A 87 14.12 -4.12 2.64
CA LEU A 87 13.28 -4.15 1.43
C LEU A 87 13.30 -2.78 0.73
N ARG A 88 13.15 -1.70 1.49
CA ARG A 88 13.21 -0.33 0.98
C ARG A 88 14.52 -0.09 0.24
N ALA A 89 15.65 -0.40 0.87
CA ALA A 89 16.97 -0.27 0.28
C ALA A 89 17.13 -1.11 -0.99
N ARG A 90 16.66 -2.36 -0.97
CA ARG A 90 16.68 -3.27 -2.14
C ARG A 90 15.88 -2.71 -3.31
N HIS A 91 14.65 -2.25 -3.06
CA HIS A 91 13.80 -1.65 -4.09
C HIS A 91 14.40 -0.36 -4.64
N ALA A 92 14.93 0.52 -3.78
CA ALA A 92 15.59 1.75 -4.19
C ALA A 92 16.85 1.48 -5.04
N ALA A 93 17.64 0.46 -4.72
CA ALA A 93 18.79 0.05 -5.53
C ALA A 93 18.35 -0.49 -6.91
N ALA A 94 17.33 -1.36 -6.94
CA ALA A 94 16.77 -1.88 -8.18
C ALA A 94 16.19 -0.77 -9.08
N ALA A 95 15.50 0.20 -8.47
CA ALA A 95 14.93 1.34 -9.18
C ALA A 95 16.01 2.20 -9.84
N ARG A 96 17.05 2.58 -9.08
CA ARG A 96 18.20 3.34 -9.61
C ARG A 96 18.92 2.60 -10.74
N ALA A 97 19.15 1.29 -10.59
CA ALA A 97 19.77 0.48 -11.64
C ALA A 97 18.91 0.43 -12.92
N ALA A 98 17.58 0.34 -12.79
CA ALA A 98 16.67 0.39 -13.92
C ALA A 98 16.67 1.76 -14.61
N GLN A 99 16.71 2.86 -13.84
CA GLN A 99 16.82 4.22 -14.40
C GLN A 99 18.10 4.40 -15.21
N GLN A 100 19.24 3.94 -14.69
CA GLN A 100 20.54 4.01 -15.38
C GLN A 100 20.51 3.27 -16.73
N ARG A 101 19.68 2.23 -16.87
CA ARG A 101 19.48 1.47 -18.11
C ARG A 101 18.37 2.03 -19.01
N GLY A 102 17.75 3.16 -18.65
CA GLY A 102 16.62 3.75 -19.37
C GLY A 102 15.30 2.95 -19.26
N GLN A 103 15.23 1.98 -18.35
CA GLN A 103 14.07 1.10 -18.15
C GLN A 103 13.03 1.76 -17.24
N LEU A 104 12.37 2.81 -17.75
CA LEU A 104 11.52 3.70 -16.96
C LEU A 104 10.33 2.99 -16.30
N ASP A 105 9.69 2.01 -16.97
CA ASP A 105 8.59 1.23 -16.37
C ASP A 105 9.05 0.39 -15.18
N THR A 106 10.19 -0.29 -15.32
CA THR A 106 10.78 -1.10 -14.26
C THR A 106 11.20 -0.22 -13.09
N ALA A 107 11.82 0.93 -13.37
CA ALA A 107 12.20 1.91 -12.37
C ALA A 107 10.99 2.44 -11.60
N GLN A 108 9.92 2.83 -12.30
CA GLN A 108 8.69 3.35 -11.70
C GLN A 108 8.09 2.33 -10.74
N ARG A 109 7.94 1.07 -11.16
CA ARG A 109 7.39 0.01 -10.30
C ARG A 109 8.24 -0.18 -9.04
N ALA A 110 9.56 -0.18 -9.17
CA ALA A 110 10.46 -0.33 -8.03
C ALA A 110 10.39 0.87 -7.06
N TRP A 111 10.29 2.10 -7.56
CA TRP A 111 10.08 3.27 -6.70
C TRP A 111 8.70 3.27 -6.01
N LEU A 112 7.66 2.77 -6.66
CA LEU A 112 6.37 2.58 -6.01
C LEU A 112 6.42 1.53 -4.89
N GLN A 113 7.25 0.48 -5.01
CA GLN A 113 7.49 -0.46 -3.91
C GLN A 113 8.19 0.21 -2.72
N VAL A 114 9.07 1.17 -2.96
CA VAL A 114 9.66 1.99 -1.89
C VAL A 114 8.58 2.79 -1.16
N LEU A 115 7.70 3.50 -1.90
CA LEU A 115 6.62 4.29 -1.29
C LEU A 115 5.54 3.45 -0.59
N ALA A 116 5.33 2.20 -1.03
CA ALA A 116 4.44 1.27 -0.35
C ALA A 116 4.96 0.89 1.05
N LEU A 117 6.27 0.96 1.27
CA LEU A 117 6.92 0.69 2.55
C LEU A 117 7.13 1.96 3.38
N GLU A 118 7.52 3.07 2.75
CA GLU A 118 7.77 4.37 3.35
C GLU A 118 7.04 5.47 2.55
N PRO A 119 5.79 5.81 2.91
CA PRO A 119 4.98 6.75 2.12
C PRO A 119 5.54 8.17 2.07
N ARG A 120 6.45 8.52 2.98
CA ARG A 120 7.08 9.86 3.09
C ARG A 120 8.50 9.89 2.52
N ASP A 121 8.90 8.88 1.74
CA ASP A 121 10.20 8.87 1.08
C ASP A 121 10.25 9.93 -0.04
N GLU A 122 10.81 11.09 0.30
CA GLU A 122 10.97 12.22 -0.63
C GLU A 122 11.83 11.88 -1.85
N ALA A 123 12.83 11.01 -1.69
CA ALA A 123 13.72 10.62 -2.79
C ALA A 123 12.97 9.77 -3.82
N ALA A 124 12.16 8.80 -3.36
CA ALA A 124 11.31 8.00 -4.22
C ALA A 124 10.25 8.86 -4.93
N ALA A 125 9.60 9.77 -4.21
CA ALA A 125 8.63 10.70 -4.79
C ALA A 125 9.25 11.61 -5.86
N ALA A 126 10.45 12.15 -5.59
CA ALA A 126 11.19 12.96 -6.56
C ALA A 126 11.59 12.16 -7.81
N ALA A 127 12.08 10.93 -7.64
CA ALA A 127 12.47 10.07 -8.75
C ALA A 127 11.28 9.72 -9.67
N LEU A 128 10.09 9.52 -9.11
CA LEU A 128 8.87 9.29 -9.89
C LEU A 128 8.48 10.54 -10.71
N ARG A 129 8.58 11.73 -10.14
CA ARG A 129 8.37 12.99 -10.87
C ARG A 129 9.34 13.13 -12.04
N GLN A 130 10.61 12.78 -11.83
CA GLN A 130 11.64 12.82 -12.89
C GLN A 130 11.33 11.81 -14.01
N ILE A 131 10.93 10.58 -13.68
CA ILE A 131 10.54 9.57 -14.67
C ILE A 131 9.38 10.08 -15.54
N GLU A 132 8.38 10.72 -14.93
CA GLU A 132 7.23 11.26 -15.66
C GLU A 132 7.62 12.41 -16.59
N GLN A 133 8.50 13.31 -16.13
CA GLN A 133 9.04 14.39 -16.97
C GLN A 133 9.80 13.83 -18.19
N GLU A 134 10.63 12.81 -17.98
CA GLU A 134 11.38 12.15 -19.05
C GLU A 134 10.45 11.49 -20.10
N ARG A 135 9.37 10.83 -19.64
CA ARG A 135 8.34 10.26 -20.52
C ARG A 135 7.63 11.32 -21.34
N SER A 136 7.18 12.37 -20.67
CA SER A 136 6.50 13.50 -21.29
C SER A 136 7.39 14.17 -22.35
N GLY A 137 8.67 14.39 -22.06
CA GLY A 137 9.64 14.93 -23.01
C GLY A 137 9.84 14.03 -24.23
N ARG A 138 10.01 12.72 -24.03
CA ARG A 138 10.15 11.74 -25.14
C ARG A 138 8.90 11.70 -26.03
N ALA A 139 7.71 11.75 -25.43
CA ALA A 139 6.45 11.77 -26.16
C ALA A 139 6.29 13.05 -27.00
N GLN A 140 6.71 14.21 -26.46
CA GLN A 140 6.68 15.48 -27.19
C GLN A 140 7.63 15.47 -28.40
N LEU A 141 8.87 15.01 -28.24
CA LEU A 141 9.83 14.90 -29.35
C LEU A 141 9.32 13.98 -30.47
N GLY A 142 8.72 12.84 -30.13
CA GLY A 142 8.12 11.93 -31.11
C GLY A 142 6.97 12.56 -31.91
N ARG A 143 6.20 13.48 -31.31
CA ARG A 143 5.12 14.21 -31.99
C ARG A 143 5.66 15.19 -33.05
N PHE A 144 6.71 15.93 -32.72
CA PHE A 144 7.29 16.89 -33.66
C PHE A 144 8.09 16.22 -34.79
N SER A 145 8.70 15.06 -34.53
CA SER A 145 9.35 14.26 -35.58
C SER A 145 8.37 13.70 -36.62
N ARG A 146 7.13 13.38 -36.22
CA ARG A 146 6.09 12.93 -37.15
C ARG A 146 5.51 14.06 -38.00
N ALA A 147 5.50 15.29 -37.49
CA ALA A 147 4.97 16.46 -38.19
C ALA A 147 5.86 16.94 -39.36
N THR A 148 7.14 16.54 -39.39
CA THR A 148 8.09 16.94 -40.44
C THR A 148 8.33 15.85 -41.49
N SER A 149 7.65 14.71 -41.43
CA SER A 149 7.58 13.79 -42.57
C SER A 149 6.52 14.34 -43.52
N PRO A 150 6.87 14.95 -44.67
CA PRO A 150 5.88 15.22 -45.69
C PRO A 150 5.30 13.87 -46.08
N THR A 151 3.98 13.75 -46.02
CA THR A 151 3.23 12.68 -46.68
C THR A 151 3.74 12.59 -48.13
N ALA A 152 4.64 11.67 -48.39
CA ALA A 152 4.90 11.18 -49.73
C ALA A 152 3.76 10.22 -50.06
N ASP A 153 3.14 10.47 -51.21
CA ASP A 153 2.11 9.65 -51.86
C ASP A 153 0.76 9.51 -51.15
N HIS A 154 -0.09 10.51 -51.35
CA HIS A 154 -1.48 10.21 -51.70
C HIS A 154 -1.51 9.88 -53.20
N PRO A 155 -1.77 8.62 -53.63
CA PRO A 155 -1.88 8.32 -55.04
C PRO A 155 -3.07 9.10 -55.63
N PRO A 156 -2.99 9.61 -56.87
CA PRO A 156 -4.05 10.40 -57.46
C PRO A 156 -5.34 9.59 -57.51
N ARG A 157 -6.43 10.21 -57.05
CA ARG A 157 -7.79 9.69 -57.12
C ARG A 157 -8.12 9.38 -58.58
N ARG A 158 -8.11 8.10 -58.96
CA ARG A 158 -8.57 7.66 -60.29
C ARG A 158 -10.03 8.06 -60.44
N THR A 159 -10.29 9.03 -61.31
CA THR A 159 -11.66 9.36 -61.72
C THR A 159 -12.19 8.21 -62.57
N PRO A 160 -13.46 7.79 -62.39
CA PRO A 160 -14.06 6.79 -63.24
C PRO A 160 -14.28 7.36 -64.65
N SER A 161 -13.82 6.63 -65.67
CA SER A 161 -14.00 6.99 -67.07
C SER A 161 -15.49 7.03 -67.45
N PRO A 162 -15.95 8.01 -68.23
CA PRO A 162 -17.34 8.07 -68.68
C PRO A 162 -17.61 6.94 -69.68
N LYS A 163 -18.67 6.15 -69.43
CA LYS A 163 -19.15 5.17 -70.40
C LYS A 163 -19.76 5.92 -71.59
N LEU A 164 -19.13 5.81 -72.75
CA LEU A 164 -19.73 6.13 -74.05
C LEU A 164 -20.86 5.13 -74.31
N ILE A 165 -22.10 5.57 -74.11
CA ILE A 165 -23.28 4.91 -74.66
C ILE A 165 -23.32 5.25 -76.15
N SER A 166 -22.97 4.26 -76.97
CA SER A 166 -23.27 4.25 -78.40
C SER A 166 -24.76 3.95 -78.61
N ARG A 167 -25.30 4.57 -79.67
CA ARG A 167 -26.70 4.57 -80.10
C ARG A 167 -27.25 3.20 -80.46
#